data_AF-A0A523S295-F1
#
_entry.id   AF-A0A523S295-F1
#
_cell.length_a   1.000
_cell.length_b   1.000
_cell.length_c   1.000
_cell.angle_alpha   90.00
_cell.angle_beta   90.00
_cell.angle_gamma   90.00
#
_symmetry.space_group_name_H-M   'P 1'
#
loop_
_entity.id
_entity.type
_entity.pdbx_description
1 polymer ?
#
loop_
_entity_poly.entity_id
_entity_poly.type
_entity_poly.pdbx_seq_one_letter_code
_entity_poly.pdbx_strand_id
1 'polypeptide(L)' 'NQRLSLRNGAVIATKTVRKKVGEEDEVIVITQKGKSIRLAAKGISAMGRNTSGLRIIRLDEDDKAIALT' A
#
# COMPACT_ATOMS: atom_id res chain seq x y z
N ASN A 1 -7.38 -2.73 13.34
CA ASN A 1 -8.70 -2.10 13.13
C ASN A 1 -8.52 -0.72 12.53
N GLN A 2 -8.51 -0.63 11.19
CA GLN A 2 -8.64 0.64 10.46
C GLN A 2 -10.12 0.84 10.13
N ARG A 3 -10.65 2.05 10.25
CA ARG A 3 -12.06 2.38 9.97
C ARG A 3 -12.18 2.92 8.53
N LEU A 4 -13.06 2.32 7.73
CA LEU A 4 -13.40 2.82 6.40
C LEU A 4 -14.29 4.06 6.51
N SER A 5 -14.11 5.03 5.62
CA SER A 5 -14.95 6.23 5.51
C SER A 5 -15.26 6.50 4.05
N LEU A 6 -16.25 7.33 3.76
CA LEU A 6 -16.63 7.72 2.39
C LEU A 6 -15.49 8.39 1.60
N ARG A 7 -14.45 8.87 2.28
CA ARG A 7 -13.26 9.50 1.65
C ARG A 7 -12.19 8.48 1.25
N ASN A 8 -12.33 7.22 1.67
CA ASN A 8 -11.36 6.17 1.41
C ASN A 8 -11.94 5.17 0.40
N GLY A 9 -11.10 4.69 -0.52
CA GLY A 9 -11.45 3.56 -1.37
C GLY A 9 -11.57 2.25 -0.57
N ALA A 10 -11.98 1.17 -1.25
CA ALA A 10 -12.00 -0.16 -0.66
C ALA A 10 -10.59 -0.60 -0.23
N VAL A 11 -10.50 -1.33 0.88
CA VAL A 11 -9.26 -2.00 1.27
C VAL A 11 -9.09 -3.24 0.38
N ILE A 12 -7.95 -3.32 -0.30
CA ILE A 12 -7.65 -4.37 -1.28
C ILE A 12 -6.77 -5.45 -0.66
N ALA A 13 -5.87 -5.07 0.26
CA ALA A 13 -4.97 -5.98 0.92
C ALA A 13 -4.54 -5.45 2.28
N THR A 14 -4.16 -6.38 3.16
CA THR A 14 -3.46 -6.09 4.40
C THR A 14 -2.33 -7.08 4.54
N LYS A 15 -1.13 -6.61 4.90
CA LYS A 15 0.04 -7.46 5.09
C LYS A 15 0.62 -7.24 6.48
N THR A 16 0.85 -8.32 7.21
CA THR A 16 1.58 -8.27 8.47
C THR A 16 3.07 -8.17 8.17
N VAL A 17 3.72 -7.19 8.79
CA VAL A 17 5.16 -6.95 8.65
C VAL A 17 5.82 -6.96 10.03
N ARG A 18 7.14 -7.19 10.05
CA ARG A 18 7.93 -7.07 11.27
C ARG A 18 7.99 -5.61 11.73
N LYS A 19 8.22 -5.40 13.03
CA LYS A 19 8.35 -4.05 13.62
C LYS A 19 9.51 -3.26 12.99
N LYS A 20 10.59 -3.93 12.63
CA LYS A 20 11.75 -3.35 11.95
C LYS A 20 11.79 -3.87 10.52
N VAL A 21 11.74 -2.95 9.57
CA VAL A 21 11.87 -3.19 8.14
C VAL A 21 13.36 -3.15 7.79
N GLY A 22 13.84 -4.17 7.08
CA GLY A 22 15.20 -4.28 6.57
C GLY A 22 15.42 -3.46 5.30
N GLU A 23 16.66 -3.40 4.81
CA GLU A 23 16.97 -2.64 3.59
C GLU A 23 16.46 -3.33 2.32
N GLU A 24 16.37 -4.66 2.35
CA GLU A 24 15.88 -5.50 1.26
C GLU A 24 14.37 -5.77 1.33
N ASP A 25 13.70 -5.28 2.39
CA ASP A 25 12.26 -5.45 2.51
C ASP A 25 11.57 -4.50 1.51
N GLU A 26 10.86 -5.08 0.54
CA GLU A 26 10.07 -4.37 -0.44
C GLU A 26 8.57 -4.61 -0.26
N VAL A 27 7.78 -3.67 -0.76
CA VAL A 27 6.37 -3.85 -1.04
C VAL A 27 6.19 -3.83 -2.55
N ILE A 28 5.49 -4.83 -3.07
CA ILE A 28 5.17 -4.88 -4.50
C ILE A 28 3.68 -4.73 -4.67
N VAL A 29 3.28 -3.77 -5.50
CA VAL A 29 1.89 -3.56 -5.89
C VAL A 29 1.70 -4.04 -7.32
N ILE A 30 0.65 -4.83 -7.53
CA ILE A 30 0.24 -5.30 -8.85
C ILE A 30 -1.05 -4.58 -9.22
N THR A 31 -1.08 -4.00 -10.41
CA THR A 31 -2.25 -3.29 -10.93
C THR A 31 -3.07 -4.15 -11.89
N GLN A 32 -4.34 -3.77 -12.10
CA GLN A 32 -5.25 -4.48 -12.99
C GLN A 32 -4.73 -4.53 -14.44
N LYS A 33 -3.98 -3.50 -14.85
CA LYS A 33 -3.34 -3.43 -16.18
C LYS A 33 -2.01 -4.21 -16.25
N GLY A 34 -1.67 -5.00 -15.23
CA GLY A 34 -0.49 -5.87 -15.23
C GLY A 34 0.83 -5.17 -14.88
N LYS A 35 0.80 -3.95 -14.32
CA LYS A 35 2.01 -3.26 -13.87
C LYS A 35 2.44 -3.80 -12.51
N SER A 36 3.74 -4.08 -12.36
CA SER A 36 4.38 -4.40 -11.08
C SER A 36 5.21 -3.20 -10.63
N ILE A 37 4.87 -2.65 -9.47
CA ILE A 37 5.52 -1.48 -8.89
C ILE A 37 6.20 -1.93 -7.59
N ARG A 38 7.53 -1.82 -7.53
CA ARG A 38 8.35 -2.16 -6.36
C ARG A 38 8.76 -0.91 -5.61
N LEU A 39 8.59 -0.94 -4.29
CA LEU A 39 8.87 0.17 -3.40
C LEU A 39 9.67 -0.36 -2.21
N ALA A 40 10.79 0.28 -1.89
CA ALA A 40 11.52 -0.02 -0.67
C ALA A 40 10.62 0.30 0.54
N ALA A 41 10.37 -0.69 1.40
CA ALA A 41 9.47 -0.52 2.53
C ALA A 41 10.02 0.49 3.56
N LYS A 42 11.35 0.69 3.60
CA LYS A 42 12.03 1.73 4.39
C LYS A 42 11.59 3.16 4.04
N GLY A 43 11.12 3.40 2.81
CA GLY A 43 10.61 4.69 2.37
C GLY A 43 9.16 4.99 2.79
N ILE A 44 8.46 4.02 3.38
CA ILE A 44 7.05 4.15 3.77
C ILE A 44 6.99 4.62 5.23
N SER A 45 6.36 5.77 5.47
CA SER A 45 6.23 6.30 6.83
C SER A 45 5.32 5.43 7.69
N ALA A 46 5.80 5.04 8.87
CA ALA A 46 4.99 4.34 9.86
C ALA A 46 3.95 5.31 10.45
N MET A 47 2.67 5.00 10.26
CA MET A 47 1.56 5.78 10.81
C MET A 47 0.66 4.90 11.68
N GLY A 48 -0.05 5.53 12.62
CA GLY A 48 -1.06 4.85 13.43
C GLY A 48 -2.21 4.30 12.58
N ARG A 49 -2.87 3.24 13.09
CA ARG A 49 -3.97 2.56 12.39
C ARG A 49 -5.24 3.40 12.23
N ASN A 50 -5.37 4.48 13.00
CA ASN A 50 -6.51 5.40 12.95
C ASN A 50 -6.14 6.69 12.20
N THR A 51 -5.60 6.55 11.00
CA THR A 51 -5.21 7.65 10.11
C THR A 51 -5.78 7.42 8.72
N SER A 52 -5.79 8.45 7.87
CA SER A 52 -6.21 8.33 6.46
C SER A 52 -5.18 7.62 5.58
N GLY A 53 -4.01 7.28 6.13
CA GLY A 53 -2.89 6.73 5.36
C GLY A 53 -2.19 7.79 4.50
N LEU A 54 -1.16 7.33 3.78
CA LEU A 54 -0.39 8.14 2.84
C LEU A 54 -0.41 7.48 1.45
N ARG A 55 -0.28 8.29 0.41
CA ARG A 55 -0.21 7.79 -0.97
C ARG A 55 1.22 7.36 -1.29
N ILE A 56 1.43 6.06 -1.53
CA ILE A 56 2.74 5.49 -1.92
C ILE A 56 2.93 5.39 -3.44
N ILE A 57 1.84 5.32 -4.22
CA ILE A 57 1.87 5.24 -5.68
C ILE A 57 0.79 6.13 -6.29
N ARG A 58 1.06 6.66 -7.48
CA ARG A 58 0.03 7.21 -8.37
C ARG A 58 -0.25 6.17 -9.44
N LEU A 59 -1.53 5.87 -9.64
CA LEU A 59 -2.00 5.00 -10.71
C LEU A 59 -2.47 5.86 -11.88
N ASP A 60 -2.46 5.29 -13.07
CA ASP A 60 -3.03 5.94 -14.24
C ASP A 60 -4.55 6.06 -14.10
N GLU A 61 -5.13 6.94 -14.90
CA GLU A 61 -6.57 7.01 -15.08
C GLU A 61 -7.09 5.62 -15.54
N ASP A 62 -8.14 5.14 -14.87
CA ASP A 62 -8.71 3.80 -15.03
C ASP A 62 -7.81 2.60 -14.67
N ASP A 63 -6.75 2.79 -13.89
CA ASP A 63 -6.02 1.67 -13.28
C ASP A 63 -6.32 1.54 -11.78
N LYS A 64 -6.24 0.31 -11.27
CA LYS A 64 -6.51 -0.03 -9.88
C LYS A 64 -5.45 -1.00 -9.39
N ALA A 65 -4.97 -0.81 -8.16
CA ALA A 65 -4.22 -1.85 -7.48
C ALA A 65 -5.15 -3.04 -7.25
N ILE A 66 -4.66 -4.27 -7.47
CA ILE A 66 -5.45 -5.50 -7.25
C ILE A 66 -4.77 -6.45 -6.28
N ALA A 67 -3.45 -6.30 -6.07
CA ALA A 67 -2.72 -7.09 -5.10
C ALA A 67 -1.57 -6.28 -4.49
N LEU A 68 -1.18 -6.68 -3.29
CA LEU A 68 -0.02 -6.20 -2.57
C LEU A 68 0.69 -7.41 -1.94
N THR A 69 1.99 -7.50 -2.15
CA THR A 69 2.84 -8.54 -1.56
C THR A 69 4.02 -7.97 -0.79
#